data_AF-X1R637-F1
#
_entry.id   AF-X1R637-F1
#
_cell.length_a   1.000
_cell.length_b   1.000
_cell.length_c   1.000
_cell.angle_alpha   90.00
_cell.angle_beta   90.00
_cell.angle_gamma   90.00
#
_symmetry.space_group_name_H-M   'P 1'
#
loop_
_entity.id
_entity.type
_entity.pdbx_description
1 polymer ?
#
loop_
_entity_poly.entity_id
_entity_poly.type
_entity_poly.pdbx_seq_one_letter_code
_entity_poly.pdbx_strand_id
1 'polypeptide(L)'
;RGSGTIFITWCSMRCIYCQNYSISQLGEGTEVSNEDIAKMMLSLQKQGCHNINIVTPTHVVPQILSALEIAVEKGLNIPLVYNTGGYDSVETLKILDKVGSIT
;
A
#
# COMPACT_ATOMS: atom_id res chain seq x y z
N ARG A 1 7.38 5.00 -17.98
CA ARG A 1 6.28 4.92 -16.99
C ARG A 1 6.41 3.60 -16.24
N GLY A 2 6.25 3.59 -14.92
CA GLY A 2 6.46 2.41 -14.07
C GLY A 2 5.43 2.30 -12.96
N SER A 3 5.62 1.33 -12.07
CA SER A 3 4.85 1.16 -10.83
C SER A 3 5.40 2.10 -9.76
N GLY A 4 4.55 2.94 -9.17
CA GLY A 4 4.94 3.78 -8.04
C GLY A 4 4.77 2.99 -6.75
N THR A 5 5.80 2.89 -5.92
CA THR A 5 5.75 2.00 -4.75
C THR A 5 5.66 2.77 -3.45
N ILE A 6 4.77 2.34 -2.57
CA ILE A 6 4.72 2.74 -1.16
C ILE A 6 5.06 1.49 -0.34
N PHE A 7 6.19 1.52 0.35
CA PHE A 7 6.58 0.45 1.27
C PHE A 7 6.03 0.72 2.66
N ILE A 8 5.35 -0.26 3.24
CA ILE A 8 4.92 -0.21 4.63
C ILE A 8 6.04 -0.80 5.50
N THR A 9 6.44 -0.06 6.53
CA THR A 9 7.41 -0.52 7.53
C THR A 9 6.82 -1.66 8.36
N TRP A 10 7.67 -2.63 8.70
CA TRP A 10 7.34 -3.92 9.32
C TRP A 10 6.67 -4.93 8.39
N CYS A 11 6.85 -6.22 8.70
CA CYS A 11 6.24 -7.33 7.98
C CYS A 11 5.86 -8.46 8.94
N SER A 12 4.69 -9.06 8.74
CA SER A 12 4.26 -10.27 9.45
C SER A 12 5.13 -11.48 9.14
N MET A 13 5.85 -11.45 8.01
CA MET A 13 6.76 -12.50 7.56
C MET A 13 8.21 -12.22 7.97
N ARG A 14 9.03 -13.28 8.07
CA ARG A 14 10.48 -13.21 8.36
C ARG A 14 11.28 -14.03 7.36
N CYS A 15 11.19 -13.68 6.08
CA CYS A 15 11.85 -14.42 5.00
C CYS A 15 13.38 -14.40 5.14
N ILE A 16 14.02 -15.57 5.02
CA ILE A 16 15.49 -15.70 5.07
C ILE A 16 16.21 -14.94 3.93
N TYR A 17 15.52 -14.67 2.82
CA TYR A 17 16.00 -13.95 1.64
C TYR A 17 15.26 -12.61 1.42
N CYS A 18 14.83 -11.94 2.49
CA CYS A 18 14.05 -10.70 2.38
C CYS A 18 14.86 -9.57 1.69
N GLN A 19 14.43 -9.14 0.50
CA GLN A 19 15.03 -8.01 -0.23
C GLN A 19 14.80 -6.66 0.47
N ASN A 20 13.70 -6.56 1.24
CA ASN A 20 13.29 -5.35 1.94
C ASN A 20 13.61 -5.44 3.44
N TYR A 21 14.64 -6.19 3.85
CA TYR A 21 14.88 -6.54 5.26
C TYR A 21 14.95 -5.32 6.19
N SER A 22 15.61 -4.24 5.78
CA SER A 22 15.74 -3.03 6.59
C SER A 22 14.37 -2.38 6.89
N ILE A 23 13.51 -2.28 5.88
CA ILE A 23 12.13 -1.79 6.02
C ILE A 23 11.26 -2.78 6.81
N SER A 24 11.42 -4.08 6.53
CA SER A 24 10.54 -5.14 7.03
C SER A 24 10.82 -5.52 8.49
N GLN A 25 12.07 -5.40 8.94
CA GLN A 25 12.53 -5.95 10.22
C GLN A 25 13.38 -4.98 11.06
N LEU A 26 13.92 -3.91 10.47
CA LEU A 26 14.71 -2.92 11.20
C LEU A 26 13.96 -1.60 11.43
N GLY A 27 12.69 -1.52 11.02
CA GLY A 27 11.85 -0.35 11.26
C GLY A 27 12.24 0.87 10.43
N GLU A 28 12.93 0.70 9.30
CA GLU A 28 13.29 1.81 8.43
C GLU A 28 12.02 2.43 7.81
N GLY A 29 11.88 3.75 7.97
CA GLY A 29 10.73 4.51 7.50
C GLY A 29 10.43 5.71 8.41
N THR A 30 9.27 6.31 8.20
CA THR A 30 8.78 7.44 8.99
C THR A 30 7.31 7.23 9.29
N GLU A 31 6.87 7.59 10.50
CA GLU A 31 5.46 7.60 10.85
C GLU A 31 4.72 8.68 10.04
N VAL A 32 3.54 8.33 9.53
CA VAL A 32 2.75 9.17 8.63
C VAL A 32 1.26 9.02 8.93
N SER A 33 0.49 10.07 8.65
CA SER A 33 -0.98 10.05 8.76
C SER A 33 -1.64 9.44 7.51
N ASN A 34 -2.94 9.13 7.60
CA ASN A 34 -3.73 8.69 6.44
C ASN A 34 -3.72 9.75 5.32
N GLU A 35 -3.75 11.04 5.68
CA GLU A 35 -3.66 12.16 4.76
C GLU A 35 -2.31 12.20 4.04
N ASP A 36 -1.23 11.82 4.71
CA ASP A 36 0.10 11.78 4.10
C ASP A 36 0.22 10.61 3.14
N ILE A 37 -0.32 9.43 3.48
CA ILE A 37 -0.42 8.30 2.55
C ILE A 37 -1.22 8.71 1.29
N ALA A 38 -2.35 9.40 1.46
CA ALA A 38 -3.15 9.89 0.34
C ALA A 38 -2.36 10.89 -0.55
N LYS A 39 -1.58 11.80 0.05
CA LYS A 39 -0.68 12.70 -0.70
C LYS A 39 0.39 11.93 -1.47
N MET A 40 0.95 10.86 -0.88
CA MET A 40 1.93 10.01 -1.56
C MET A 40 1.32 9.34 -2.79
N MET A 41 0.11 8.78 -2.67
CA MET A 41 -0.64 8.18 -3.78
C MET A 41 -0.83 9.17 -4.94
N LEU A 42 -1.33 10.38 -4.63
CA LEU A 42 -1.55 11.44 -5.63
C LEU A 42 -0.23 11.94 -6.25
N SER A 43 0.85 12.00 -5.47
CA SER A 43 2.18 12.36 -5.95
C SER A 43 2.69 11.35 -6.98
N LEU A 44 2.55 10.05 -6.70
CA LEU A 44 2.92 8.98 -7.64
C LEU A 44 2.09 9.05 -8.94
N GLN A 45 0.78 9.31 -8.83
CA GLN A 45 -0.06 9.56 -10.01
C GLN A 45 0.43 10.75 -10.83
N LYS A 46 0.74 11.88 -10.17
CA LYS A 46 1.25 13.10 -10.84
C LYS A 46 2.59 12.86 -11.55
N GLN A 47 3.42 11.95 -11.03
CA GLN A 47 4.65 11.51 -11.68
C GLN A 47 4.41 10.61 -12.91
N GLY A 48 3.16 10.24 -13.21
CA GLY A 48 2.79 9.44 -14.36
C GLY A 48 2.98 7.93 -14.15
N CYS A 49 2.96 7.46 -12.90
CA CYS A 49 2.94 6.04 -12.58
C CYS A 49 1.67 5.39 -13.13
N HIS A 50 1.78 4.12 -13.55
CA HIS A 50 0.64 3.36 -14.06
C HIS A 50 -0.26 2.81 -12.95
N ASN A 51 0.33 2.61 -11.77
CA ASN A 51 -0.33 2.08 -10.59
C ASN A 51 0.44 2.49 -9.33
N ILE A 52 -0.19 2.27 -8.19
CA ILE A 52 0.43 2.40 -6.87
C ILE A 52 0.56 1.01 -6.26
N ASN A 53 1.77 0.51 -6.13
CA ASN A 53 2.07 -0.76 -5.51
C ASN A 53 2.32 -0.57 -4.01
N ILE A 54 1.42 -1.12 -3.19
CA ILE A 54 1.55 -1.09 -1.74
C ILE A 54 2.15 -2.41 -1.28
N VAL A 55 3.36 -2.34 -0.71
CA VAL A 55 4.16 -3.51 -0.34
C VAL A 55 4.09 -3.74 1.16
N THR A 56 3.78 -4.98 1.54
CA THR A 56 3.52 -5.43 2.92
C THR A 56 2.34 -4.71 3.61
N PRO A 57 1.15 -4.66 2.99
CA PRO A 57 0.00 -3.93 3.53
C PRO A 57 -0.76 -4.65 4.65
N THR A 58 -0.57 -5.96 4.84
CA THR A 58 -1.45 -6.85 5.62
C THR A 58 -1.79 -6.34 7.03
N HIS A 59 -0.80 -5.83 7.78
CA HIS A 59 -1.00 -5.39 9.17
C HIS A 59 -1.59 -3.99 9.31
N VAL A 60 -1.82 -3.27 8.20
CA VAL A 60 -2.32 -1.88 8.19
C VAL A 60 -3.42 -1.64 7.14
N VAL A 61 -4.13 -2.70 6.75
CA VAL A 61 -5.21 -2.59 5.75
C VAL A 61 -6.25 -1.51 6.08
N PRO A 62 -6.75 -1.36 7.32
CA PRO A 62 -7.71 -0.31 7.64
C PRO A 62 -7.19 1.10 7.33
N GLN A 63 -5.93 1.39 7.67
CA GLN A 63 -5.28 2.68 7.42
C GLN A 63 -5.11 2.94 5.92
N ILE A 64 -4.75 1.91 5.15
CA ILE A 64 -4.64 2.01 3.68
C ILE A 64 -6.00 2.35 3.07
N LEU A 65 -7.08 1.71 3.52
CA LEU A 65 -8.43 1.99 3.02
C LEU A 65 -8.89 3.41 3.36
N SER A 66 -8.64 3.88 4.58
CA SER A 66 -8.93 5.26 4.96
C SER A 66 -8.13 6.28 4.14
N ALA A 67 -6.86 6.01 3.87
CA ALA A 67 -6.05 6.88 3.00
C ALA A 67 -6.52 6.85 1.54
N LEU A 68 -6.95 5.68 1.05
CA LEU A 68 -7.46 5.52 -0.31
C LEU A 68 -8.75 6.33 -0.52
N GLU A 69 -9.67 6.32 0.44
CA GLU A 69 -10.89 7.12 0.40
C GLU A 69 -10.55 8.61 0.19
N ILE A 70 -9.64 9.15 1.02
CA ILE A 70 -9.15 10.54 0.92
C ILE A 70 -8.50 10.81 -0.44
N ALA A 71 -7.71 9.86 -0.97
CA ALA A 71 -7.03 10.03 -2.24
C ALA A 71 -8.00 10.04 -3.43
N VAL A 72 -9.01 9.15 -3.41
CA VAL A 72 -10.06 9.08 -4.45
C VAL A 72 -10.89 10.37 -4.47
N GLU A 73 -11.31 10.88 -3.30
CA GLU A 73 -12.00 12.17 -3.20
C GLU A 73 -11.19 13.33 -3.79
N LYS A 74 -9.86 13.22 -3.75
CA LYS A 74 -8.91 14.21 -4.30
C LYS A 74 -8.46 13.91 -5.73
N GLY A 75 -9.11 12.96 -6.41
CA GLY A 75 -8.90 12.70 -7.84
C GLY A 75 -7.88 11.61 -8.16
N LEU A 76 -7.60 10.69 -7.23
CA LEU A 76 -6.86 9.47 -7.55
C LEU A 76 -7.69 8.63 -8.54
N ASN A 77 -7.07 8.26 -9.66
CA ASN A 77 -7.71 7.55 -10.77
C ASN A 77 -6.81 6.47 -11.41
N ILE A 78 -5.70 6.12 -10.76
CA ILE A 78 -4.84 4.99 -11.14
C ILE A 78 -5.03 3.81 -10.18
N PRO A 79 -4.88 2.56 -10.64
CA PRO A 79 -5.11 1.38 -9.82
C PRO A 79 -4.06 1.22 -8.70
N LEU A 80 -4.48 0.54 -7.64
CA LEU A 80 -3.62 0.06 -6.57
C LEU A 80 -3.29 -1.41 -6.77
N VAL A 81 -2.04 -1.78 -6.51
CA VAL A 81 -1.57 -3.17 -6.48
C VAL A 81 -1.30 -3.55 -5.03
N TYR A 82 -1.92 -4.64 -4.58
CA TYR A 82 -1.78 -5.17 -3.22
C TYR A 82 -0.70 -6.24 -3.15
N ASN A 83 0.52 -5.87 -2.77
CA ASN A 83 1.67 -6.77 -2.74
C ASN A 83 1.92 -7.30 -1.32
N THR A 84 1.38 -8.49 -1.06
CA THR A 84 1.38 -9.16 0.24
C THR A 84 2.23 -10.44 0.23
N GLY A 85 2.62 -10.90 1.42
CA GLY A 85 3.15 -12.25 1.62
C GLY A 85 2.09 -13.37 1.53
N GLY A 86 0.81 -13.02 1.36
CA GLY A 86 -0.29 -13.96 1.13
C GLY A 86 -0.96 -14.52 2.39
N TYR A 87 -0.61 -14.02 3.58
CA TYR A 87 -1.19 -14.42 4.87
C TYR A 87 -2.33 -13.47 5.30
N ASP A 88 -3.22 -13.15 4.36
CA ASP A 88 -4.39 -12.30 4.60
C ASP A 88 -5.63 -13.16 4.87
N SER A 89 -6.54 -12.65 5.70
CA SER A 89 -7.80 -13.35 5.98
C SER A 89 -8.74 -13.31 4.76
N VAL A 90 -9.57 -14.35 4.61
CA VAL A 90 -10.59 -14.39 3.54
C VAL A 90 -11.56 -13.21 3.66
N GLU A 91 -11.85 -12.79 4.88
CA GLU A 91 -12.67 -11.64 5.21
C GLU A 91 -12.05 -10.34 4.67
N THR A 92 -10.74 -10.15 4.91
CA THR A 92 -9.98 -9.01 4.37
C THR A 92 -10.00 -9.02 2.85
N LEU A 93 -9.76 -10.17 2.21
CA LEU A 93 -9.78 -10.27 0.74
C LEU A 93 -11.15 -9.89 0.16
N LYS A 94 -12.25 -10.33 0.78
CA LYS A 94 -13.62 -9.95 0.38
C LYS A 94 -13.90 -8.44 0.54
N ILE A 95 -13.27 -7.78 1.51
CA ILE A 95 -13.37 -6.33 1.65
C ILE A 95 -12.62 -5.66 0.51
N LEU A 96 -11.37 -6.07 0.24
CA LEU A 96 -10.53 -5.52 -0.81
C LEU A 96 -11.14 -5.70 -2.21
N ASP A 97 -11.77 -6.84 -2.48
CA ASP A 97 -12.46 -7.12 -3.76
C ASP A 97 -13.59 -6.10 -4.05
N LYS A 98 -14.28 -5.62 -3.01
CA LYS A 98 -15.33 -4.59 -3.15
C LYS A 98 -14.78 -3.20 -3.42
N VAL A 99 -13.50 -2.95 -3.14
CA VAL A 99 -12.90 -1.61 -3.24
C VAL A 99 -12.70 -1.21 -4.70
N GLY A 100 -12.74 -2.12 -5.68
CA GLY A 100 -12.81 -1.84 -7.13
C GLY A 100 -11.57 -1.19 -7.74
N SER A 101 -10.79 -0.44 -6.95
CA SER A 101 -9.56 0.26 -7.30
C SER A 101 -8.30 -0.57 -7.07
N ILE A 102 -8.44 -1.77 -6.51
CA ILE A 102 -7.34 -2.72 -6.25
C ILE A 102 -7.48 -3.84 -7.27
N THR A 103 -6.72 -3.77 -8.37
CA THR A 103 -6.72 -4.80 -9.43
C THR A 103 -5.36 -4.85 -10.10
#